data_AF-A0A8J7VSM7-F1
#
_entry.id   AF-A0A8J7VSM7-F1
#
_cell.length_a   1.000
_cell.length_b   1.000
_cell.length_c   1.000
_cell.angle_alpha   90.00
_cell.angle_beta   90.00
_cell.angle_gamma   90.00
#
_symmetry.space_group_name_H-M   'P 1'
#
loop_
_entity.id
_entity.type
_entity.pdbx_description
1 polymer ?
#
loop_
_entity_poly.entity_id
_entity_poly.type
_entity_poly.pdbx_seq_one_letter_code
_entity_poly.pdbx_strand_id
1 'polypeptide(L)'
;MNRTAAALLAGVAAGLATTAAMVAGRRSGVLGRTLDRDAVDWIDRTTGSRAVIGEAGTSAVEFVNHLGASAAFGLGYEALRRRLPGVPPAALGAAWGIGLYLVNIAGIAPLLGVTEGEVAAGPRRAGERLGLHVLQSVVTALVAERLSGRGRR
;
A
#
# COMPACT_ATOMS: atom_id res chain seq x y z
N MET A 1 -3.87 -19.91 -13.25
CA MET A 1 -4.65 -19.45 -12.08
C MET A 1 -5.71 -18.47 -12.56
N ASN A 2 -6.89 -18.42 -11.90
CA ASN A 2 -7.90 -17.42 -12.25
C ASN A 2 -7.41 -16.00 -11.91
N ARG A 3 -7.99 -14.99 -12.57
CA ARG A 3 -7.51 -13.60 -12.49
C ARG A 3 -7.70 -12.98 -11.11
N THR A 4 -8.81 -13.29 -10.44
CA THR A 4 -9.11 -12.79 -9.08
C THR A 4 -8.12 -13.31 -8.05
N ALA A 5 -7.82 -14.62 -8.06
CA ALA A 5 -6.83 -15.23 -7.18
C ALA A 5 -5.41 -14.71 -7.48
N ALA A 6 -5.07 -14.53 -8.76
CA ALA A 6 -3.81 -13.89 -9.16
C ALA A 6 -3.68 -12.48 -8.61
N ALA A 7 -4.75 -11.70 -8.67
CA ALA A 7 -4.79 -10.32 -8.18
C ALA A 7 -4.67 -10.24 -6.65
N LEU A 8 -5.39 -11.09 -5.91
CA LEU A 8 -5.28 -11.20 -4.45
C LEU A 8 -3.85 -11.53 -4.02
N LEU A 9 -3.27 -12.60 -4.59
CA LEU A 9 -1.92 -13.04 -4.26
C LEU A 9 -0.86 -12.02 -4.67
N ALA A 10 -1.07 -11.33 -5.79
CA ALA A 10 -0.19 -10.24 -6.20
C ALA A 10 -0.26 -9.05 -5.25
N GLY A 11 -1.44 -8.73 -4.71
CA GLY A 11 -1.61 -7.74 -3.66
C GLY A 11 -0.83 -8.12 -2.40
N VAL A 12 -1.00 -9.35 -1.91
CA VAL A 12 -0.25 -9.87 -0.74
C VAL A 12 1.27 -9.82 -0.98
N ALA A 13 1.74 -10.32 -2.14
CA ALA A 13 3.16 -10.30 -2.48
C ALA A 13 3.73 -8.87 -2.54
N ALA A 14 2.96 -7.92 -3.07
CA ALA A 14 3.33 -6.51 -3.09
C ALA A 14 3.35 -5.89 -1.69
N GLY A 15 2.41 -6.24 -0.82
CA GLY A 15 2.41 -5.80 0.59
C GLY A 15 3.67 -6.27 1.33
N LEU A 16 4.08 -7.53 1.12
CA LEU A 16 5.34 -8.06 1.65
C LEU A 16 6.56 -7.31 1.10
N ALA A 17 6.62 -7.11 -0.22
CA ALA A 17 7.72 -6.38 -0.86
C ALA A 17 7.82 -4.93 -0.37
N THR A 18 6.67 -4.25 -0.22
CA THR A 18 6.60 -2.87 0.26
C THR A 18 6.99 -2.78 1.73
N THR A 19 6.57 -3.74 2.56
CA THR A 19 7.02 -3.86 3.95
C THR A 19 8.54 -3.99 4.03
N ALA A 20 9.14 -4.86 3.22
CA ALA A 20 10.60 -5.01 3.14
C ALA A 20 11.29 -3.71 2.70
N ALA A 21 10.74 -3.02 1.69
CA ALA A 21 11.25 -1.73 1.23
C ALA A 21 11.19 -0.65 2.32
N MET A 22 10.08 -0.58 3.07
CA MET A 22 9.93 0.34 4.20
C MET A 22 10.94 0.04 5.31
N VAL A 23 11.10 -1.23 5.69
CA VAL A 23 12.08 -1.63 6.71
C VAL A 23 13.50 -1.29 6.29
N ALA A 24 13.89 -1.62 5.06
CA ALA A 24 15.22 -1.35 4.53
C ALA A 24 15.47 0.16 4.42
N GLY A 25 14.53 0.92 3.84
CA GLY A 25 14.64 2.35 3.65
C GLY A 25 14.74 3.13 4.96
N ARG A 26 14.04 2.68 6.02
CA ARG A 26 14.20 3.27 7.37
C ARG A 26 15.56 2.96 7.97
N ARG A 27 16.02 1.70 7.86
CA ARG A 27 17.34 1.30 8.41
C ARG A 27 18.50 2.02 7.74
N SER A 28 18.38 2.38 6.47
CA SER A 28 19.40 3.14 5.74
C SER A 28 19.25 4.66 5.88
N GLY A 29 18.20 5.17 6.53
CA GLY A 29 17.92 6.60 6.65
C GLY A 29 17.36 7.27 5.39
N VAL A 30 17.10 6.49 4.34
CA VAL A 30 16.48 6.97 3.09
C VAL A 30 15.03 7.37 3.34
N LEU A 31 14.28 6.56 4.10
CA LEU A 31 12.89 6.82 4.46
C LEU A 31 12.78 7.30 5.91
N GLY A 32 11.90 8.26 6.14
CA GLY A 32 11.52 8.73 7.46
C GLY A 32 10.48 7.83 8.14
N ARG A 33 9.69 8.45 9.02
CA ARG A 33 8.56 7.77 9.70
C ARG A 33 7.47 7.43 8.68
N THR A 34 7.06 6.17 8.68
CA THR A 34 6.11 5.61 7.72
C THR A 34 4.66 5.76 8.19
N LEU A 35 3.75 5.76 7.23
CA LEU A 35 2.31 5.95 7.44
C LEU A 35 1.67 4.84 8.28
N ASP A 36 2.17 3.61 8.15
CA ASP A 36 1.75 2.44 8.94
C ASP A 36 1.76 2.77 10.45
N ARG A 37 2.84 3.40 10.93
CA ARG A 37 2.96 3.89 12.31
C ARG A 37 2.06 5.05 12.66
N ASP A 38 1.79 5.97 11.73
CA ASP A 38 0.86 7.07 11.98
C ASP A 38 -0.56 6.53 12.17
N ALA A 39 -0.94 5.54 11.34
CA ALA A 39 -2.22 4.84 11.44
C ALA A 39 -2.34 4.00 12.72
N VAL A 40 -1.28 3.31 13.13
CA VAL A 40 -1.27 2.57 14.40
C VAL A 40 -1.40 3.49 15.59
N ASP A 41 -0.62 4.56 15.65
CA ASP A 41 -0.72 5.51 16.76
C ASP A 41 -2.13 6.13 16.80
N TRP A 42 -2.75 6.37 15.64
CA TRP A 42 -4.13 6.84 15.57
C TRP A 42 -5.14 5.78 16.06
N ILE A 43 -5.02 4.52 15.64
CA ILE A 43 -5.86 3.41 16.13
C ILE A 43 -5.71 3.29 17.64
N ASP A 44 -4.48 3.31 18.15
CA ASP A 44 -4.20 3.16 19.56
C ASP A 44 -4.80 4.30 20.38
N ARG A 45 -4.59 5.55 19.95
CA ARG A 45 -5.21 6.72 20.59
C ARG A 45 -6.75 6.64 20.61
N THR A 46 -7.35 6.00 19.60
CA THR A 46 -8.81 5.93 19.45
C THR A 46 -9.42 4.74 20.18
N THR A 47 -8.70 3.63 20.30
CA THR A 47 -9.23 2.34 20.77
C THR A 47 -8.59 1.79 22.03
N GLY A 48 -7.45 2.36 22.46
CA GLY A 48 -6.65 1.85 23.57
C GLY A 48 -6.03 0.48 23.30
N SER A 49 -5.87 0.10 22.03
CA SER A 49 -5.44 -1.25 21.61
C SER A 49 -4.19 -1.76 22.34
N ARG A 50 -3.17 -0.92 22.52
CA ARG A 50 -1.89 -1.28 23.14
C ARG A 50 -2.05 -1.67 24.60
N ALA A 51 -3.03 -1.11 25.31
CA ALA A 51 -3.33 -1.50 26.69
C ALA A 51 -3.94 -2.91 26.79
N VAL A 52 -4.56 -3.40 25.71
CA VAL A 52 -5.27 -4.69 25.68
C VAL A 52 -4.41 -5.81 25.08
N ILE A 53 -3.77 -5.55 23.93
CA ILE A 53 -3.03 -6.56 23.16
C ILE A 53 -1.51 -6.35 23.14
N GLY A 54 -1.02 -5.31 23.81
CA GLY A 54 0.40 -4.98 23.89
C GLY A 54 1.00 -4.53 22.56
N GLU A 55 2.31 -4.20 22.58
CA GLU A 55 3.05 -3.72 21.39
C GLU A 55 3.05 -4.78 20.28
N ALA A 56 3.38 -6.02 20.62
CA ALA A 56 3.48 -7.12 19.67
C ALA A 56 2.14 -7.44 19.00
N GLY A 57 1.04 -7.44 19.78
CA GLY A 57 -0.30 -7.63 19.24
C GLY A 57 -0.72 -6.49 18.32
N THR A 58 -0.41 -5.25 18.70
CA THR A 58 -0.70 -4.06 17.89
C THR A 58 0.03 -4.10 16.55
N SER A 59 1.33 -4.44 16.54
CA SER A 59 2.09 -4.61 15.30
C SER A 59 1.61 -5.78 14.44
N ALA A 60 1.14 -6.88 15.06
CA ALA A 60 0.56 -7.99 14.31
C ALA A 60 -0.74 -7.57 13.60
N VAL A 61 -1.62 -6.84 14.29
CA VAL A 61 -2.87 -6.30 13.71
C VAL A 61 -2.57 -5.32 12.58
N GLU A 62 -1.60 -4.43 12.76
CA GLU A 62 -1.12 -3.50 11.72
C GLU A 62 -0.67 -4.25 10.47
N PHE A 63 0.18 -5.26 10.65
CA PHE A 63 0.71 -6.04 9.54
C PHE A 63 -0.41 -6.80 8.80
N VAL A 64 -1.34 -7.43 9.54
CA VAL A 64 -2.50 -8.11 8.95
C VAL A 64 -3.39 -7.12 8.21
N ASN A 65 -3.65 -5.94 8.78
CA ASN A 65 -4.42 -4.88 8.13
C ASN A 65 -3.73 -4.41 6.84
N HIS A 66 -2.42 -4.19 6.87
CA HIS A 66 -1.63 -3.79 5.70
C HIS A 66 -1.69 -4.86 4.59
N LEU A 67 -1.54 -6.15 4.94
CA LEU A 67 -1.68 -7.24 3.98
C LEU A 67 -3.09 -7.37 3.43
N GLY A 68 -4.11 -7.22 4.27
CA GLY A 68 -5.52 -7.23 3.87
C GLY A 68 -5.85 -6.10 2.90
N ALA A 69 -5.41 -4.88 3.22
CA ALA A 69 -5.52 -3.72 2.34
C ALA A 69 -4.77 -3.94 1.02
N SER A 70 -3.55 -4.50 1.07
CA SER A 70 -2.76 -4.81 -0.13
C SER A 70 -3.47 -5.83 -1.03
N ALA A 71 -4.07 -6.87 -0.46
CA ALA A 71 -4.88 -7.84 -1.20
C ALA A 71 -6.11 -7.18 -1.86
N ALA A 72 -6.80 -6.30 -1.12
CA ALA A 72 -7.94 -5.52 -1.65
C ALA A 72 -7.51 -4.58 -2.79
N PHE A 73 -6.34 -3.93 -2.69
CA PHE A 73 -5.78 -3.12 -3.77
C PHE A 73 -5.41 -3.96 -4.99
N GLY A 74 -4.98 -5.21 -4.80
CA GLY A 74 -4.81 -6.18 -5.88
C GLY A 74 -6.11 -6.42 -6.65
N LEU A 75 -7.21 -6.65 -5.93
CA LEU A 75 -8.54 -6.77 -6.55
C LEU A 75 -8.95 -5.49 -7.29
N GLY A 76 -8.69 -4.32 -6.70
CA GLY A 76 -8.92 -3.02 -7.33
C GLY A 76 -8.15 -2.88 -8.65
N TYR A 77 -6.87 -3.26 -8.66
CA TYR A 77 -6.06 -3.29 -9.88
C TYR A 77 -6.68 -4.20 -10.95
N GLU A 78 -7.11 -5.42 -10.62
CA GLU A 78 -7.74 -6.31 -11.62
C GLU A 78 -9.07 -5.73 -12.16
N ALA A 79 -9.84 -5.02 -11.33
CA ALA A 79 -11.03 -4.32 -11.79
C ALA A 79 -10.69 -3.19 -12.79
N LEU A 80 -9.58 -2.49 -12.59
CA LEU A 80 -9.09 -1.46 -13.50
C LEU A 80 -8.50 -2.08 -14.78
N ARG A 81 -7.69 -3.13 -14.64
CA ARG A 81 -7.06 -3.88 -15.73
C ARG A 81 -8.07 -4.44 -16.73
N ARG A 82 -9.22 -4.92 -16.24
CA ARG A 82 -10.33 -5.37 -17.10
C ARG A 82 -10.90 -4.26 -17.98
N ARG A 83 -10.88 -3.01 -17.52
CA ARG A 83 -11.38 -1.85 -18.27
C ARG A 83 -10.34 -1.27 -19.21
N LEU A 84 -9.06 -1.43 -18.88
CA LEU A 84 -7.93 -0.89 -19.64
C LEU A 84 -6.96 -2.01 -20.08
N PRO A 85 -7.41 -2.98 -20.91
CA PRO A 85 -6.62 -4.16 -21.31
C PRO A 85 -5.41 -3.81 -22.20
N GLY A 86 -5.40 -2.64 -22.84
CA GLY A 86 -4.29 -2.21 -23.71
C GLY A 86 -3.16 -1.44 -23.01
N VAL A 87 -3.35 -1.02 -21.75
CA VAL A 87 -2.34 -0.21 -21.05
C VAL A 87 -1.22 -1.11 -20.50
N PRO A 88 0.07 -0.73 -20.65
CA PRO A 88 1.17 -1.48 -20.07
C PRO A 88 0.98 -1.69 -18.57
N PRO A 89 1.25 -2.91 -18.02
CA PRO A 89 0.98 -3.21 -16.62
C PRO A 89 1.65 -2.26 -15.63
N ALA A 90 2.92 -1.92 -15.87
CA ALA A 90 3.65 -0.99 -15.01
C ALA A 90 3.04 0.42 -15.03
N ALA A 91 2.63 0.90 -16.19
CA ALA A 91 1.97 2.22 -16.31
C ALA A 91 0.61 2.22 -15.62
N LEU A 92 -0.18 1.15 -15.79
CA LEU A 92 -1.47 1.00 -15.12
C LEU A 92 -1.32 0.88 -13.59
N GLY A 93 -0.32 0.11 -13.14
CA GLY A 93 0.04 -0.01 -11.73
C GLY A 93 0.49 1.32 -11.13
N ALA A 94 1.31 2.10 -11.83
CA ALA A 94 1.73 3.42 -11.38
C ALA A 94 0.53 4.39 -11.26
N ALA A 95 -0.35 4.43 -12.27
CA ALA A 95 -1.55 5.25 -12.22
C ALA A 95 -2.50 4.84 -11.08
N TRP A 96 -2.67 3.53 -10.86
CA TRP A 96 -3.43 3.00 -9.74
C TRP A 96 -2.84 3.42 -8.40
N GLY A 97 -1.52 3.30 -8.23
CA GLY A 97 -0.81 3.71 -7.02
C GLY A 97 -0.90 5.20 -6.74
N ILE A 98 -0.78 6.04 -7.77
CA ILE A 98 -1.00 7.49 -7.66
C ILE A 98 -2.44 7.77 -7.19
N GLY A 99 -3.43 7.12 -7.79
CA GLY A 99 -4.84 7.26 -7.39
C GLY A 99 -5.07 6.85 -5.94
N LEU A 100 -4.51 5.72 -5.51
CA LEU A 100 -4.59 5.26 -4.12
C LEU A 100 -3.94 6.26 -3.16
N TYR A 101 -2.77 6.79 -3.50
CA TYR A 101 -2.10 7.82 -2.71
C TYR A 101 -2.97 9.08 -2.59
N LEU A 102 -3.47 9.60 -3.71
CA LEU A 102 -4.26 10.83 -3.72
C LEU A 102 -5.55 10.69 -2.91
N VAL A 103 -6.27 9.58 -3.06
CA VAL A 103 -7.55 9.36 -2.38
C VAL A 103 -7.32 9.04 -0.91
N ASN A 104 -6.50 8.04 -0.60
CA ASN A 104 -6.39 7.54 0.77
C ASN A 104 -5.48 8.42 1.63
N ILE A 105 -4.37 8.89 1.08
CA ILE A 105 -3.30 9.52 1.87
C ILE A 105 -3.39 11.03 1.82
N ALA A 106 -3.44 11.61 0.62
CA ALA A 106 -3.55 13.06 0.49
C ALA A 106 -4.98 13.56 0.79
N GLY A 107 -5.99 12.71 0.61
CA GLY A 107 -7.40 13.04 0.82
C GLY A 107 -7.96 12.58 2.17
N ILE A 108 -8.24 11.28 2.33
CA ILE A 108 -9.01 10.75 3.46
C ILE A 108 -8.21 10.79 4.78
N ALA A 109 -6.95 10.36 4.79
CA ALA A 109 -6.15 10.26 6.01
C ALA A 109 -6.06 11.58 6.83
N PRO A 110 -5.81 12.76 6.24
CA PRO A 110 -5.79 14.00 7.01
C PRO A 110 -7.17 14.41 7.52
N LEU A 111 -8.25 14.13 6.76
CA LEU A 111 -9.63 14.40 7.19
C LEU A 111 -10.01 13.58 8.43
N LEU A 112 -9.45 12.39 8.59
CA LEU A 112 -9.65 11.53 9.75
C LEU A 112 -8.65 11.81 10.89
N GLY A 113 -7.73 12.76 10.72
CA GLY A 113 -6.68 13.06 11.69
C GLY A 113 -5.62 11.96 11.82
N VAL A 114 -5.50 11.08 10.83
CA VAL A 114 -4.47 10.03 10.77
C VAL A 114 -3.11 10.64 10.41
N THR A 115 -3.10 11.63 9.52
CA THR A 115 -1.90 12.37 9.13
C THR A 115 -2.10 13.87 9.26
N GLU A 116 -1.00 14.62 9.30
CA GLU A 116 -1.00 16.08 9.27
C GLU A 116 -1.33 16.69 7.89
N GLY A 117 -1.52 15.85 6.86
CA GLY A 117 -1.69 16.25 5.46
C GLY A 117 -0.36 16.52 4.73
N GLU A 118 -0.38 16.37 3.40
CA GLU A 118 0.85 16.35 2.59
C GLU A 118 1.55 17.72 2.48
N VAL A 119 0.80 18.82 2.58
CA VAL A 119 1.39 20.18 2.60
C VAL A 119 2.20 20.39 3.88
N ALA A 120 1.65 20.02 5.04
CA ALA A 120 2.34 20.16 6.32
C ALA A 120 3.50 19.17 6.48
N ALA A 121 3.33 17.96 5.94
CA ALA A 121 4.35 16.92 5.93
C ALA A 121 5.60 17.29 5.09
N GLY A 122 5.44 18.20 4.13
CA GLY A 122 6.50 18.66 3.24
C GLY A 122 6.82 17.68 2.09
N PRO A 123 7.56 18.16 1.07
CA PRO A 123 7.73 17.43 -0.19
C PRO A 123 8.48 16.10 -0.04
N ARG A 124 9.37 15.97 0.94
CA ARG A 124 10.09 14.73 1.21
C ARG A 124 9.13 13.62 1.63
N ARG A 125 8.32 13.85 2.68
CA ARG A 125 7.41 12.83 3.22
C ARG A 125 6.31 12.49 2.21
N ALA A 126 5.83 13.48 1.46
CA ALA A 126 4.92 13.27 0.33
C ALA A 126 5.52 12.38 -0.76
N GLY A 127 6.78 12.64 -1.15
CA GLY A 127 7.51 11.81 -2.10
C GLY A 127 7.70 10.37 -1.62
N GLU A 128 8.06 10.19 -0.35
CA GLU A 128 8.20 8.86 0.27
C GLU A 128 6.88 8.08 0.25
N ARG A 129 5.78 8.70 0.68
CA ARG A 129 4.45 8.09 0.70
C ARG A 129 3.96 7.75 -0.71
N LEU A 130 4.08 8.68 -1.66
CA LEU A 130 3.72 8.45 -3.06
C LEU A 130 4.56 7.32 -3.68
N GLY A 131 5.88 7.37 -3.47
CA GLY A 131 6.82 6.38 -4.00
C GLY A 131 6.48 4.96 -3.56
N LEU A 132 6.15 4.76 -2.28
CA LEU A 132 5.72 3.46 -1.76
C LEU A 132 4.41 2.97 -2.38
N HIS A 133 3.42 3.86 -2.61
CA HIS A 133 2.15 3.49 -3.24
C HIS A 133 2.34 3.09 -4.72
N VAL A 134 3.20 3.81 -5.43
CA VAL A 134 3.58 3.48 -6.81
C VAL A 134 4.32 2.15 -6.85
N LEU A 135 5.33 1.96 -5.99
CA LEU A 135 6.09 0.71 -5.89
C LEU A 135 5.16 -0.48 -5.65
N GLN A 136 4.32 -0.40 -4.61
CA GLN A 136 3.37 -1.46 -4.27
C GLN A 136 2.48 -1.81 -5.48
N SER A 137 1.89 -0.79 -6.11
CA SER A 137 0.91 -1.00 -7.18
C SER A 137 1.54 -1.49 -8.48
N VAL A 138 2.78 -1.09 -8.78
CA VAL A 138 3.57 -1.63 -9.90
C VAL A 138 3.93 -3.10 -9.64
N VAL A 139 4.41 -3.44 -8.43
CA VAL A 139 4.72 -4.83 -8.07
C VAL A 139 3.45 -5.69 -8.15
N THR A 140 2.32 -5.21 -7.62
CA THR A 140 1.02 -5.87 -7.76
C THR A 140 0.70 -6.13 -9.23
N ALA A 141 0.82 -5.12 -10.09
CA ALA A 141 0.52 -5.25 -11.51
C ALA A 141 1.39 -6.31 -12.19
N LEU A 142 2.71 -6.25 -12.00
CA LEU A 142 3.66 -7.17 -12.63
C LEU A 142 3.45 -8.62 -12.16
N VAL A 143 3.26 -8.82 -10.86
CA VAL A 143 3.01 -10.14 -10.29
C VAL A 143 1.66 -10.70 -10.75
N ALA A 144 0.61 -9.87 -10.79
CA ALA A 144 -0.71 -10.30 -11.26
C ALA A 144 -0.68 -10.76 -12.72
N GLU A 145 0.01 -10.02 -13.60
CA GLU A 145 0.15 -10.41 -15.01
C GLU A 145 0.99 -11.68 -15.18
N ARG A 146 2.02 -11.86 -14.36
CA ARG A 146 2.86 -13.06 -14.37
C ARG A 146 2.12 -14.31 -13.90
N LEU A 147 1.28 -14.18 -12.87
CA LEU A 147 0.50 -15.25 -12.26
C LEU A 147 -0.76 -15.62 -13.07
N SER A 148 -1.35 -14.64 -13.76
CA SER A 148 -2.50 -14.86 -14.66
C SER A 148 -2.10 -15.34 -16.05
N GLY A 149 -0.79 -15.35 -16.38
CA GLY A 149 -0.26 -15.79 -17.67
C GLY A 149 -0.40 -14.77 -18.80
N ARG A 150 -0.79 -13.53 -18.50
CA ARG A 150 -0.94 -12.46 -19.49
C ARG A 150 0.39 -11.89 -19.98
N GLY A 151 1.42 -11.88 -19.14
CA GLY A 151 2.75 -11.35 -19.51
C GLY A 151 3.57 -12.23 -20.47
N ARG A 152 2.98 -13.28 -21.06
CA ARG A 152 3.62 -14.20 -22.03
C ARG A 152 3.06 -14.05 -23.46
N ARG A 153 2.17 -13.07 -23.69
CA ARG A 153 1.60 -12.73 -25.00
C ARG A 153 2.10 -11.34 -25.38
#